data_AF-A0A2H9N632-F1
#
_entry.id   AF-A0A2H9N632-F1
#
_cell.length_a   1.000
_cell.length_b   1.000
_cell.length_c   1.000
_cell.angle_alpha   90.00
_cell.angle_beta   90.00
_cell.angle_gamma   90.00
#
_symmetry.space_group_name_H-M   'P 1'
#
loop_
_entity.id
_entity.type
_entity.pdbx_description
1 polymer ?
#
loop_
_entity_poly.entity_id
_entity_poly.type
_entity_poly.pdbx_seq_one_letter_code
_entity_poly.pdbx_strand_id
1 'polypeptide(L)' 'MSNNPKLQMNIRKLREKRGLSQEKLARLADVANNTIIK' A
#
# COMPACT_ATOMS: atom_id res chain seq x y z
N MET A 1 13.97 6.29 -6.97
CA MET A 1 12.69 5.72 -6.49
C MET A 1 11.87 5.32 -7.70
N SER A 2 11.39 4.08 -7.76
CA SER A 2 10.75 3.54 -8.96
C SER A 2 9.32 4.06 -9.07
N ASN A 3 9.13 5.13 -9.84
CA ASN A 3 7.83 5.69 -10.19
C ASN A 3 7.07 4.74 -11.15
N ASN A 4 6.63 3.59 -10.66
CA ASN A 4 5.78 2.69 -11.43
C ASN A 4 4.31 2.86 -10.99
N PRO A 5 3.54 3.75 -11.65
CA PRO A 5 2.15 4.04 -11.27
C PRO A 5 1.25 2.80 -11.31
N LYS A 6 1.63 1.79 -12.10
CA LYS A 6 0.90 0.52 -12.22
C LYS A 6 0.97 -0.30 -10.94
N LEU A 7 2.10 -0.29 -10.25
CA LEU A 7 2.30 -1.04 -9.00
C LEU A 7 1.51 -0.41 -7.86
N GLN A 8 1.54 0.92 -7.73
CA GLN A 8 0.76 1.65 -6.74
C GLN A 8 -0.75 1.41 -6.91
N MET A 9 -1.23 1.43 -8.15
CA MET A 9 -2.65 1.16 -8.46
C MET A 9 -3.07 -0.26 -8.07
N ASN A 10 -2.21 -1.25 -8.32
CA ASN A 10 -2.48 -2.63 -7.97
C ASN A 10 -2.49 -2.85 -6.45
N ILE A 11 -1.55 -2.24 -5.72
CA ILE A 11 -1.51 -2.29 -4.25
C ILE A 11 -2.76 -1.62 -3.66
N ARG A 12 -3.16 -0.46 -4.19
CA ARG A 12 -4.39 0.22 -3.78
C ARG A 12 -5.63 -0.65 -4.01
N LYS A 13 -5.79 -1.23 -5.20
CA LYS A 13 -6.91 -2.13 -5.53
C LYS A 13 -6.96 -3.35 -4.61
N LEU A 14 -5.82 -3.99 -4.35
CA LEU A 14 -5.72 -5.14 -3.45
C LEU A 14 -6.06 -4.76 -2.01
N ARG A 15 -5.59 -3.60 -1.54
CA ARG A 15 -5.90 -3.05 -0.21
C ARG A 15 -7.39 -2.80 -0.04
N GLU A 16 -8.01 -2.12 -1.01
CA GLU A 16 -9.44 -1.82 -1.02
C GLU A 16 -10.30 -3.10 -1.10
N LYS A 17 -9.91 -4.06 -1.95
CA LYS A 17 -10.59 -5.37 -2.05
C LYS A 17 -10.56 -6.17 -0.75
N ARG A 18 -9.49 -6.01 0.05
CA ARG A 18 -9.37 -6.63 1.37
C ARG A 18 -9.96 -5.79 2.51
N GLY A 19 -10.53 -4.61 2.22
CA GLY A 19 -11.08 -3.71 3.24
C GLY A 19 -10.03 -3.20 4.24
N LEU A 20 -8.76 -3.13 3.84
CA LEU A 20 -7.66 -2.74 4.71
C LEU A 20 -7.44 -1.23 4.66
N SER A 21 -7.30 -0.58 5.82
CA SER A 21 -6.75 0.78 5.86
C SER A 21 -5.26 0.75 5.53
N GLN A 22 -4.71 1.88 5.10
CA GLN A 22 -3.29 2.00 4.77
C GLN A 22 -2.41 1.67 5.98
N GLU A 23 -2.80 2.10 7.18
CA GLU A 23 -2.17 1.73 8.45
C GLU A 23 -2.23 0.23 8.75
N LYS A 24 -3.36 -0.41 8.48
CA LYS A 24 -3.51 -1.86 8.73
C LYS A 24 -2.65 -2.65 7.75
N LEU A 25 -2.56 -2.21 6.49
CA LEU A 25 -1.64 -2.80 5.52
C LEU A 25 -0.17 -2.64 5.94
N ALA A 26 0.21 -1.45 6.41
CA ALA A 26 1.56 -1.15 6.88
C ALA A 26 1.98 -2.03 8.06
N ARG A 27 1.11 -2.18 9.07
CA ARG A 27 1.36 -3.06 10.21
C ARG A 27 1.45 -4.55 9.81
N LEU A 28 0.65 -4.99 8.84
CA LEU A 28 0.67 -6.38 8.38
C LEU A 28 1.91 -6.70 7.53
N ALA A 29 2.37 -5.74 6.75
CA ALA A 29 3.55 -5.89 5.91
C ALA A 29 4.86 -5.53 6.64
N ASP A 30 4.78 -5.15 7.92
CA ASP A 30 5.89 -4.65 8.74
C ASP A 30 6.71 -3.55 8.05
N VAL A 31 6.01 -2.70 7.29
CA VAL A 31 6.59 -1.54 6.62
C VAL A 31 6.04 -0.27 7.21
N ALA A 32 6.87 0.76 7.27
CA ALA A 32 6.45 2.05 7.76
C ALA A 32 5.39 2.68 6.84
N ASN A 33 4.38 3.35 7.42
CA ASN A 33 3.25 3.94 6.68
C ASN A 33 3.68 4.91 5.57
N ASN A 34 4.69 5.71 5.87
CA ASN A 34 5.37 6.63 4.96
C ASN A 34 6.00 5.94 3.74
N THR A 35 6.32 4.65 3.81
CA THR A 35 6.78 3.84 2.67
C THR A 35 5.63 3.43 1.74
N ILE A 36 4.39 3.34 2.26
CA ILE A 36 3.18 3.05 1.46
C ILE A 36 2.55 4.34 0.92
N ILE A 37 2.74 5.49 1.58
CA ILE A 37 2.16 6.78 1.19
C ILE A 37 2.93 7.45 0.03
N LYS A 38 4.22 7.14 -0.17
CA LYS A 38 5.09 7.84 -1.14
C LYS A 38 5.21 7.16 -2.51
#